data_AF-A0A8B6Y459-F1
#
_entry.id   AF-A0A8B6Y459-F1
#
_cell.length_a   1.000
_cell.length_b   1.000
_cell.length_c   1.000
_cell.angle_alpha   90.00
_cell.angle_beta   90.00
_cell.angle_gamma   90.00
#
_symmetry.space_group_name_H-M   'P 1'
#
loop_
_entity.id
_entity.type
_entity.pdbx_description
1 polymer ?
#
loop_
_entity_poly.entity_id
_entity_poly.type
_entity_poly.pdbx_seq_one_letter_code
_entity_poly.pdbx_strand_id
1 'polypeptide(L)'
;MTSSIAKACMSALSPHLMLLVGVGMTRIGLRINLAADYVEYRIGAAFSTLPPELLPTLDDKLVPAIHSVMANAQERVAVELIFQIVQIV
;
A
#
# COMPACT_ATOMS: atom_id res chain seq x y z
N MET A 1 5.79 8.73 10.15
CA MET A 1 5.14 8.86 8.82
C MET A 1 4.80 7.49 8.23
N THR A 2 5.77 6.61 8.01
CA THR A 2 5.55 5.32 7.31
C THR A 2 4.77 4.26 8.09
N SER A 3 4.77 4.30 9.44
CA SER A 3 4.12 3.27 10.26
C SER A 3 2.59 3.22 10.14
N SER A 4 1.90 4.38 10.09
CA SER A 4 0.43 4.42 9.94
C SER A 4 -0.02 3.86 8.60
N ILE A 5 0.68 4.27 7.54
CA ILE A 5 0.47 3.79 6.17
C ILE A 5 0.75 2.29 6.07
N ALA A 6 1.85 1.81 6.65
CA ALA A 6 2.18 0.38 6.66
C ALA A 6 1.08 -0.44 7.36
N LYS A 7 0.58 0.04 8.51
CA LYS A 7 -0.53 -0.61 9.24
C LYS A 7 -1.83 -0.61 8.44
N ALA A 8 -2.16 0.51 7.78
CA ALA A 8 -3.33 0.60 6.92
C ALA A 8 -3.24 -0.39 5.75
N CYS A 9 -2.09 -0.47 5.09
CA CYS A 9 -1.84 -1.43 4.01
C CYS A 9 -1.96 -2.87 4.50
N MET A 10 -1.29 -3.23 5.60
CA MET A 10 -1.38 -4.58 6.16
C MET A 10 -2.82 -4.93 6.54
N SER A 11 -3.57 -4.00 7.16
CA SER A 11 -4.98 -4.22 7.49
C SER A 11 -5.86 -4.44 6.26
N ALA A 12 -5.58 -3.78 5.15
CA ALA A 12 -6.30 -3.96 3.89
C ALA A 12 -5.92 -5.28 3.19
N LEU A 13 -4.66 -5.72 3.28
CA LEU A 13 -4.19 -6.96 2.65
C LEU A 13 -4.55 -8.22 3.45
N SER A 14 -4.67 -8.13 4.78
CA SER A 14 -4.92 -9.28 5.67
C SER A 14 -6.08 -10.20 5.24
N PRO A 15 -7.25 -9.70 4.83
CA PRO A 15 -8.36 -10.57 4.40
C PRO A 15 -8.07 -11.33 3.10
N HIS A 16 -7.07 -10.89 2.33
CA HIS A 16 -6.82 -11.35 0.96
C HIS A 16 -5.49 -12.09 0.79
N LEU A 17 -4.77 -12.39 1.88
CA LEU A 17 -3.47 -13.04 1.83
C LEU A 17 -3.51 -14.38 1.10
N MET A 18 -4.57 -15.19 1.29
CA MET A 18 -4.71 -16.47 0.58
C MET A 18 -4.86 -16.29 -0.93
N LEU A 19 -5.63 -15.29 -1.37
CA LEU A 19 -5.81 -14.97 -2.79
C LEU A 19 -4.45 -14.55 -3.38
N LEU A 20 -3.76 -13.63 -2.71
CA LEU A 20 -2.47 -13.10 -3.15
C LEU A 20 -1.40 -14.20 -3.27
N VAL A 21 -1.33 -15.11 -2.29
CA VAL A 21 -0.44 -16.29 -2.36
C VAL A 21 -0.86 -17.22 -3.50
N GLY A 22 -2.16 -17.47 -3.67
CA GLY A 22 -2.69 -18.33 -4.74
C GLY A 22 -2.35 -17.85 -6.15
N VAL A 23 -2.24 -16.54 -6.35
CA VAL A 23 -1.79 -15.92 -7.63
C VAL A 23 -0.28 -15.65 -7.69
N GLY A 24 0.49 -16.09 -6.69
CA GLY A 24 1.96 -15.92 -6.65
C GLY A 24 2.44 -14.51 -6.28
N MET A 25 1.56 -13.62 -5.85
CA MET A 25 1.88 -12.26 -5.42
C MET A 25 2.33 -12.21 -3.97
N THR A 26 3.51 -12.76 -3.68
CA THR A 26 4.06 -12.82 -2.31
C THR A 26 4.88 -11.60 -1.92
N ARG A 27 5.36 -10.82 -2.89
CA ARG A 27 6.12 -9.58 -2.66
C ARG A 27 5.38 -8.40 -3.28
N ILE A 28 4.86 -7.53 -2.44
CA ILE A 28 4.00 -6.40 -2.82
C ILE A 28 4.75 -5.10 -2.54
N GLY A 29 4.83 -4.23 -3.55
CA GLY A 29 5.34 -2.88 -3.43
C GLY A 29 4.20 -1.87 -3.30
N LEU A 30 4.34 -0.94 -2.37
CA LEU A 30 3.49 0.24 -2.23
C LEU A 30 4.37 1.48 -2.35
N ARG A 31 4.21 2.20 -3.46
CA ARG A 31 4.87 3.49 -3.69
C ARG A 31 3.91 4.63 -3.44
N ILE A 32 4.38 5.67 -2.78
CA ILE A 32 3.59 6.85 -2.43
C ILE A 32 4.40 8.07 -2.81
N ASN A 33 3.79 8.94 -3.60
CA ASN A 33 4.37 10.23 -3.99
C ASN A 33 3.58 11.32 -3.26
N LEU A 34 4.28 12.14 -2.49
CA LEU A 34 3.73 13.24 -1.69
C LEU A 34 4.33 14.56 -2.19
N ALA A 35 3.49 15.57 -2.40
CA ALA A 35 3.86 16.97 -2.63
C ALA A 35 2.82 17.89 -1.97
N ALA A 36 3.08 19.19 -1.85
CA ALA A 36 2.13 20.13 -1.20
C ALA A 36 0.70 20.10 -1.79
N ASP A 37 0.56 19.76 -3.07
CA ASP A 37 -0.66 19.77 -3.86
C ASP A 37 -1.01 18.41 -4.48
N TYR A 38 -0.17 17.39 -4.27
CA TYR A 38 -0.26 16.12 -4.97
C TYR A 38 -0.06 14.94 -4.04
N VAL A 39 -0.98 13.99 -4.09
CA VAL A 39 -0.87 12.72 -3.41
C VAL A 39 -1.27 11.61 -4.37
N GLU A 40 -0.38 10.63 -4.50
CA GLU A 40 -0.61 9.45 -5.32
C GLU A 40 -0.03 8.25 -4.59
N TYR A 41 -0.71 7.12 -4.70
CA TYR A 41 -0.10 5.85 -4.37
C TYR A 41 -0.25 4.86 -5.52
N ARG A 42 0.71 3.94 -5.61
CA ARG A 42 0.72 2.84 -6.55
C ARG A 42 1.01 1.56 -5.77
N ILE A 43 0.22 0.53 -6.02
CA ILE A 43 0.38 -0.76 -5.38
C ILE A 43 0.42 -1.87 -6.41
N GLY A 44 1.31 -2.85 -6.22
CA GLY A 44 1.48 -3.93 -7.17
C GLY A 44 2.48 -4.98 -6.71
N ALA A 45 2.60 -6.05 -7.49
CA ALA A 45 3.55 -7.13 -7.30
C ALA A 45 4.15 -7.52 -8.66
N ALA A 46 5.45 -7.81 -8.72
CA ALA A 46 6.14 -8.23 -9.94
C ALA A 46 5.83 -7.36 -11.18
N PHE A 47 5.90 -6.03 -11.02
CA PHE A 47 5.59 -5.03 -12.06
C PHE A 47 4.14 -5.04 -12.58
N SER A 48 3.24 -5.80 -11.94
CA SER A 48 1.81 -5.85 -12.23
C SER A 48 1.01 -5.18 -11.13
N THR A 49 -0.13 -4.59 -11.47
CA THR A 49 -1.08 -4.07 -10.47
C THR A 49 -1.75 -5.21 -9.71
N LEU A 50 -2.17 -4.94 -8.48
CA LEU A 50 -2.98 -5.89 -7.73
C LEU A 50 -4.33 -6.15 -8.43
N PRO A 51 -4.97 -7.31 -8.16
CA PRO A 51 -6.33 -7.59 -8.60
C PRO A 51 -7.29 -6.42 -8.33
N PRO A 52 -8.11 -5.99 -9.32
CA PRO A 52 -8.99 -4.83 -9.20
C PRO A 52 -9.96 -4.89 -8.02
N GLU A 53 -10.35 -6.10 -7.61
CA GLU A 53 -11.28 -6.35 -6.51
C GLU A 53 -10.72 -5.90 -5.15
N LEU A 54 -9.39 -5.78 -5.04
CA LEU A 54 -8.70 -5.33 -3.83
C LEU A 54 -8.62 -3.81 -3.72
N LEU A 55 -8.69 -3.10 -4.86
CA LEU A 55 -8.47 -1.66 -4.93
C LEU A 55 -9.44 -0.85 -4.05
N PRO A 56 -10.76 -1.14 -4.01
CA PRO A 56 -11.67 -0.38 -3.14
C PRO A 56 -11.33 -0.52 -1.65
N THR A 57 -10.97 -1.74 -1.22
CA THR A 57 -10.59 -1.99 0.18
C THR A 57 -9.27 -1.31 0.54
N LEU A 58 -8.35 -1.23 -0.43
CA LEU A 58 -7.09 -0.52 -0.30
C LEU A 58 -7.31 0.99 -0.24
N ASP A 59 -8.15 1.56 -1.10
CA ASP A 59 -8.50 2.98 -1.11
C ASP A 59 -9.09 3.42 0.23
N ASP A 60 -10.07 2.68 0.74
CA ASP A 60 -10.75 2.96 2.02
C ASP A 60 -9.79 3.04 3.22
N LYS A 61 -8.64 2.34 3.15
CA LYS A 61 -7.63 2.32 4.22
C LYS A 61 -6.46 3.25 3.95
N LEU A 62 -5.95 3.28 2.73
CA LEU A 62 -4.74 4.00 2.35
C LEU A 62 -5.00 5.48 2.14
N VAL A 63 -6.08 5.87 1.45
CA VAL A 63 -6.36 7.28 1.15
C VAL A 63 -6.43 8.11 2.44
N PRO A 64 -7.21 7.73 3.48
CA PRO A 64 -7.23 8.48 4.74
C PRO A 64 -5.88 8.48 5.45
N ALA A 65 -5.17 7.34 5.47
CA ALA A 65 -3.87 7.22 6.12
C ALA A 65 -2.81 8.11 5.46
N ILE A 66 -2.80 8.19 4.13
CA ILE A 66 -1.85 9.03 3.39
C ILE A 66 -2.20 10.51 3.59
N HIS A 67 -3.47 10.91 3.48
CA HIS A 67 -3.89 12.29 3.75
C HIS A 67 -3.56 12.75 5.17
N SER A 68 -3.66 11.87 6.17
CA SER A 68 -3.26 12.21 7.55
C SER A 68 -1.77 12.54 7.69
N VAL A 69 -0.93 11.96 6.82
CA VAL A 69 0.53 12.16 6.81
C VAL A 69 0.91 13.37 5.94
N MET A 70 0.15 13.65 4.88
CA MET A 70 0.30 14.82 3.99
C MET A 70 0.25 16.15 4.74
N ALA A 71 -0.56 16.25 5.79
CA ALA A 71 -0.67 17.47 6.60
C ALA A 71 0.68 17.96 7.17
N ASN A 72 1.69 17.07 7.24
CA ASN A 72 3.03 17.38 7.76
C ASN A 72 4.12 17.43 6.67
N ALA A 73 3.78 17.19 5.40
CA ALA A 73 4.76 17.12 4.31
C ALA A 73 4.93 18.51 3.65
N GLN A 74 6.07 19.16 3.89
CA GLN A 74 6.41 20.43 3.23
C GLN A 74 7.21 20.24 1.93
N GLU A 75 7.88 19.11 1.78
CA GLU A 75 8.75 18.80 0.64
C GLU A 75 8.20 17.63 -0.19
N ARG A 76 8.60 17.58 -1.46
CA ARG A 76 8.27 16.45 -2.34
C ARG A 76 9.02 15.20 -1.90
N VAL A 77 8.28 14.18 -1.47
CA VAL A 77 8.87 12.93 -0.98
C VAL A 77 8.21 11.75 -1.68
N ALA A 78 9.04 10.81 -2.15
CA ALA A 78 8.60 9.50 -2.59
C ALA A 78 8.99 8.45 -1.56
N VAL A 79 8.04 7.61 -1.16
CA VAL A 79 8.24 6.50 -0.22
C VAL A 79 7.85 5.21 -0.90
N GLU A 80 8.68 4.17 -0.79
CA GLU A 80 8.34 2.83 -1.24
C GLU A 80 8.43 1.84 -0.07
N LEU A 81 7.34 1.15 0.19
CA LEU A 81 7.21 0.12 1.22
C LEU A 81 7.09 -1.24 0.53
N ILE A 82 7.90 -2.20 0.97
CA ILE A 82 7.89 -3.56 0.44
C ILE A 82 7.32 -4.49 1.51
N PHE A 83 6.24 -5.19 1.16
CA PHE A 83 5.59 -6.19 1.99
C PHE A 83 5.89 -7.57 1.44
N GLN A 84 6.31 -8.48 2.33
CA GLN A 84 6.50 -9.88 2.01
C GLN A 84 5.43 -10.68 2.76
N ILE A 85 4.63 -11.44 2.02
CA ILE A 85 3.75 -12.47 2.59
C ILE A 85 4.63 -13.69 2.87
N VAL A 86 4.62 -14.12 4.12
CA VAL A 86 5.36 -15.28 4.60
C VAL A 86 4.34 -16.27 5.16
N GLN A 87 4.42 -17.52 4.70
CA GLN A 87 3.66 -18.61 5.30
C GLN A 87 4.47 -19.15 6.47
N ILE A 88 3.87 -19.14 7.66
CA ILE A 88 4.46 -19.76 8.85
C ILE A 88 4.07 -21.23 8.79
N VAL A 89 5.08 -22.10 8.82
CA VAL A 89 4.95 -23.57 8.79
C VAL A 89 4.95 -24.10 10.22
#